data_AF-A0A349JUB3-F1
#
_entry.id   AF-A0A349JUB3-F1
#
_cell.length_a   1.000
_cell.length_b   1.000
_cell.length_c   1.000
_cell.angle_alpha   90.00
_cell.angle_beta   90.00
_cell.angle_gamma   90.00
#
_symmetry.space_group_name_H-M   'P 1'
#
loop_
_entity.id
_entity.type
_entity.pdbx_description
1 polymer ?
#
loop_
_entity_poly.entity_id
_entity_poly.type
_entity_poly.pdbx_seq_one_letter_code
_entity_poly.pdbx_strand_id
1 'polypeptide(L)'
;MQEELVPERSGSQQVRIGIFVLSGLIATIILLFWLTDPAFFRGRYKITTDIDNVMGLNKGAPVQMRGVTIGRVHSFEMAGDRENVMVTLEIEGQWPIPEGSLAQVVTLGLMDPKTVEVVPGPGPGTIGGGASLPGIAVKGLLDDTESLGEMGQAVLDQVSRLLSEENLEAIGGSAEGLNKLVGEL
;
A
#
# COMPACT_ATOMS: atom_id res chain seq x y z
N MET A 1 0.47 -86.60 16.03
CA MET A 1 -0.22 -85.63 15.16
C MET A 1 -1.02 -84.73 16.09
N GLN A 2 -0.51 -83.53 16.40
CA GLN A 2 -1.20 -82.55 17.23
C GLN A 2 -1.62 -81.40 16.32
N GLU A 3 -2.91 -81.08 16.38
CA GLU A 3 -3.57 -80.07 15.55
C GLU A 3 -2.98 -78.68 15.84
N GLU A 4 -2.48 -78.03 14.79
CA GLU A 4 -2.00 -76.66 14.82
C GLU A 4 -3.21 -75.72 14.89
N LEU A 5 -3.43 -75.13 16.06
CA LEU A 5 -4.45 -74.11 16.29
C LEU A 5 -4.01 -72.82 15.58
N VAL A 6 -4.59 -72.54 14.41
CA VAL A 6 -4.47 -71.24 13.73
C VAL A 6 -5.46 -70.27 14.40
N PRO A 7 -5.01 -69.21 15.10
CA PRO A 7 -5.92 -68.29 15.75
C PRO A 7 -6.58 -67.33 14.74
N GLU A 8 -7.89 -67.42 14.59
CA GLU A 8 -8.72 -66.42 13.92
C GLU A 8 -8.87 -65.18 14.82
N ARG A 9 -8.03 -64.13 14.71
CA ARG A 9 -8.42 -62.75 15.08
C ARG A 9 -7.61 -61.71 14.31
N SER A 10 -8.32 -60.78 13.66
CA SER A 10 -8.11 -59.31 13.78
C SER A 10 -8.53 -58.51 12.53
N GLY A 11 -9.73 -58.75 11.98
CA GLY A 11 -10.33 -57.82 11.02
C GLY A 11 -10.76 -56.50 11.67
N SER A 12 -11.17 -56.53 12.94
CA SER A 12 -11.71 -55.38 13.66
C SER A 12 -10.66 -54.32 14.04
N GLN A 13 -9.40 -54.71 14.24
CA GLN A 13 -8.34 -53.77 14.61
C GLN A 13 -7.89 -52.94 13.40
N GLN A 14 -7.82 -53.58 12.22
CA GLN A 14 -7.50 -52.89 10.96
C GLN A 14 -8.58 -51.87 10.59
N VAL A 15 -9.87 -52.22 10.78
CA VAL A 15 -10.99 -51.28 10.56
C VAL A 15 -10.94 -50.08 11.51
N ARG A 16 -10.61 -50.28 12.79
CA ARG A 16 -10.47 -49.18 13.76
C ARG A 16 -9.34 -48.22 13.39
N ILE A 17 -8.19 -48.74 12.95
CA ILE A 17 -7.06 -47.93 12.49
C ILE A 17 -7.46 -47.15 11.23
N GLY A 18 -8.16 -47.78 10.28
CA GLY A 18 -8.66 -47.11 9.09
C GLY A 18 -9.61 -45.94 9.41
N ILE A 19 -10.57 -46.14 10.31
CA ILE A 19 -11.50 -45.08 10.76
C ILE A 19 -10.73 -43.94 11.43
N PHE A 20 -9.73 -44.25 12.27
CA PHE A 20 -8.92 -43.23 12.93
C PHE A 20 -8.18 -42.36 11.91
N VAL A 21 -7.49 -42.98 10.94
CA VAL A 21 -6.77 -42.26 9.87
C VAL A 21 -7.73 -41.43 9.03
N LEU A 22 -8.88 -41.99 8.65
CA LEU A 22 -9.89 -41.28 7.85
C LEU A 22 -10.46 -40.08 8.60
N SER A 23 -10.72 -40.23 9.91
CA SER A 23 -11.19 -39.14 10.77
C SER A 23 -10.16 -38.02 10.89
N GLY A 24 -8.87 -38.37 11.02
CA GLY A 24 -7.79 -37.39 11.04
C GLY A 24 -7.65 -36.64 9.72
N LEU A 25 -7.79 -37.34 8.59
CA LEU A 25 -7.78 -36.72 7.27
C LEU A 25 -8.95 -35.74 7.09
N ILE A 26 -10.16 -36.15 7.48
CA ILE A 26 -11.36 -35.29 7.42
C ILE A 26 -11.18 -34.07 8.33
N ALA A 27 -10.72 -34.25 9.56
CA ALA A 27 -10.44 -33.15 10.48
C ALA A 27 -9.39 -32.19 9.93
N THR A 28 -8.35 -32.70 9.27
CA THR A 28 -7.32 -31.90 8.61
C THR A 28 -7.89 -31.09 7.46
N ILE A 29 -8.74 -31.69 6.62
CA ILE A 29 -9.42 -30.99 5.52
C ILE A 29 -10.32 -29.88 6.07
N ILE A 30 -11.11 -30.16 7.12
CA ILE A 30 -11.97 -29.17 7.77
C ILE A 30 -11.14 -28.01 8.35
N LEU A 31 -10.03 -28.32 9.03
CA LEU A 31 -9.12 -27.30 9.57
C LEU A 31 -8.53 -26.42 8.47
N LEU A 32 -8.12 -27.01 7.34
CA LEU A 32 -7.66 -26.26 6.17
C LEU A 32 -8.74 -25.30 5.65
N PHE A 33 -9.98 -25.76 5.52
CA PHE A 33 -11.10 -24.92 5.10
C PHE A 33 -11.42 -23.82 6.11
N TRP A 34 -11.25 -24.06 7.41
CA TRP A 34 -11.44 -23.06 8.45
C TRP A 34 -10.34 -21.99 8.48
N LEU A 35 -9.09 -22.40 8.20
CA LEU A 35 -7.96 -21.47 8.11
C LEU A 35 -7.95 -20.69 6.79
N THR A 36 -8.64 -21.19 5.76
CA THR A 36 -8.77 -20.54 4.46
C THR A 36 -9.93 -19.55 4.48
N ASP A 37 -9.61 -18.26 4.37
CA ASP A 37 -10.59 -17.19 4.35
C ASP A 37 -11.58 -17.34 3.16
N PRO A 38 -12.91 -17.26 3.36
CA PRO A 38 -13.91 -17.32 2.28
C PRO A 38 -13.68 -16.27 1.18
N ALA A 39 -12.96 -15.19 1.48
CA ALA A 39 -12.52 -14.20 0.50
C ALA A 39 -11.66 -14.79 -0.63
N PHE A 40 -10.95 -15.89 -0.39
CA PHE A 40 -10.12 -16.57 -1.40
C PHE A 40 -10.96 -17.14 -2.56
N PHE A 41 -12.24 -17.44 -2.32
CA PHE A 41 -13.17 -18.00 -3.31
C PHE A 41 -13.82 -16.95 -4.22
N ARG A 42 -13.77 -15.65 -3.89
CA ARG A 42 -14.36 -14.58 -4.74
C ARG A 42 -13.54 -14.26 -5.99
N GLY A 43 -12.44 -15.00 -6.21
CA GLY A 43 -11.53 -14.80 -7.32
C GLY A 43 -10.72 -13.50 -7.17
N ARG A 44 -9.73 -13.33 -8.03
CA ARG A 44 -8.98 -12.10 -8.17
C ARG A 44 -9.09 -11.64 -9.61
N TYR A 45 -9.15 -10.35 -9.81
CA TYR A 45 -9.14 -9.77 -11.14
C TYR A 45 -7.96 -8.81 -11.28
N LYS A 46 -7.47 -8.67 -12.50
CA LYS A 46 -6.34 -7.80 -12.80
C LYS A 46 -6.85 -6.51 -13.43
N ILE A 47 -6.22 -5.40 -13.10
CA ILE A 47 -6.39 -4.11 -13.77
C ILE A 47 -5.01 -3.58 -14.13
N THR A 48 -4.93 -2.75 -15.17
CA THR A 48 -3.66 -2.12 -15.58
C THR A 48 -3.72 -0.63 -15.32
N THR A 49 -2.57 -0.02 -15.12
CA THR A 49 -2.44 1.43 -15.03
C THR A 49 -1.11 1.85 -15.62
N ASP A 50 -1.11 2.89 -16.42
CA ASP A 50 0.11 3.47 -16.99
C ASP A 50 0.57 4.61 -16.10
N ILE A 51 1.82 4.54 -15.64
CA ILE A 51 2.41 5.52 -14.74
C ILE A 51 3.78 5.93 -15.31
N ASP A 52 4.03 7.23 -15.34
CA ASP A 52 5.27 7.86 -15.79
C ASP A 52 6.49 7.46 -14.93
N ASN A 53 6.34 7.50 -13.60
CA ASN A 53 7.41 7.16 -12.68
C ASN A 53 6.94 6.27 -11.52
N VAL A 54 7.45 5.03 -11.51
CA VAL A 54 7.19 4.03 -10.45
C VAL A 54 8.39 3.85 -9.50
N MET A 55 9.33 4.78 -9.46
CA MET A 55 10.52 4.69 -8.61
C MET A 55 10.14 4.48 -7.14
N GLY A 56 10.64 3.40 -6.54
CA GLY A 56 10.36 3.01 -5.16
C GLY A 56 9.11 2.15 -4.97
N LEU A 57 8.34 1.88 -6.03
CA LEU A 57 7.23 0.94 -6.01
C LEU A 57 7.74 -0.48 -6.31
N ASN A 58 7.42 -1.42 -5.41
CA ASN A 58 7.89 -2.80 -5.49
C ASN A 58 6.79 -3.78 -5.87
N LYS A 59 7.18 -4.93 -6.44
CA LYS A 59 6.25 -6.03 -6.69
C LYS A 59 5.70 -6.54 -5.37
N GLY A 60 4.39 -6.75 -5.29
CA GLY A 60 3.70 -7.15 -4.07
C GLY A 60 3.36 -5.99 -3.14
N ALA A 61 3.70 -4.74 -3.48
CA ALA A 61 3.25 -3.57 -2.73
C ALA A 61 1.72 -3.56 -2.59
N PRO A 62 1.19 -3.13 -1.43
CA PRO A 62 -0.25 -3.13 -1.19
C PRO A 62 -0.94 -2.13 -2.12
N VAL A 63 -2.10 -2.54 -2.64
CA VAL A 63 -3.04 -1.67 -3.33
C VAL A 63 -4.16 -1.34 -2.37
N GLN A 64 -4.38 -0.06 -2.11
CA GLN A 64 -5.32 0.41 -1.11
C GLN A 64 -6.43 1.24 -1.75
N MET A 65 -7.61 1.24 -1.16
CA MET A 65 -8.71 2.12 -1.50
C MET A 65 -9.30 2.66 -0.21
N ARG A 66 -9.30 3.99 -0.04
CA ARG A 66 -9.74 4.64 1.21
C ARG A 66 -9.04 4.10 2.47
N GLY A 67 -7.73 3.82 2.35
CA GLY A 67 -6.92 3.26 3.45
C GLY A 67 -7.14 1.77 3.76
N VAL A 68 -7.95 1.06 2.97
CA VAL A 68 -8.16 -0.39 3.10
C VAL A 68 -7.37 -1.11 2.02
N THR A 69 -6.58 -2.11 2.39
CA THR A 69 -5.88 -2.98 1.42
C THR A 69 -6.89 -3.83 0.65
N ILE A 70 -6.96 -3.61 -0.66
CA ILE A 70 -7.89 -4.30 -1.57
C ILE A 70 -7.18 -5.24 -2.55
N GLY A 71 -5.85 -5.19 -2.62
CA GLY A 71 -5.08 -5.92 -3.61
C GLY A 71 -3.57 -5.72 -3.47
N ARG A 72 -2.83 -6.12 -4.50
CA ARG A 72 -1.37 -6.05 -4.56
C ARG A 72 -0.87 -5.78 -5.97
N VAL A 73 0.32 -5.18 -6.07
CA VAL A 73 1.01 -5.00 -7.35
C VAL A 73 1.51 -6.35 -7.87
N HIS A 74 1.10 -6.73 -9.07
CA HIS A 74 1.38 -8.03 -9.68
C HIS A 74 2.65 -8.03 -10.55
N SER A 75 2.76 -7.08 -11.47
CA SER A 75 3.88 -6.98 -12.42
C SER A 75 4.06 -5.55 -12.95
N PHE A 76 5.25 -5.31 -13.50
CA PHE A 76 5.62 -4.09 -14.18
C PHE A 76 6.12 -4.45 -15.58
N GLU A 77 5.65 -3.73 -16.58
CA GLU A 77 6.09 -3.87 -17.96
C GLU A 77 6.42 -2.48 -18.48
N MET A 78 7.54 -2.32 -19.20
CA MET A 78 7.82 -1.06 -19.89
C MET A 78 6.83 -0.93 -21.06
N ALA A 79 6.07 0.16 -21.09
CA ALA A 79 5.20 0.44 -22.21
C ALA A 79 6.06 0.63 -23.48
N GLY A 80 5.47 0.36 -24.65
CA GLY A 80 6.19 0.36 -25.94
C GLY A 80 6.83 1.71 -26.30
N ASP A 81 6.35 2.80 -25.70
CA ASP A 81 6.87 4.17 -25.82
C ASP A 81 8.13 4.42 -24.96
N ARG A 82 8.46 3.53 -24.01
CA ARG A 82 9.54 3.65 -23.01
C ARG A 82 9.46 4.86 -22.07
N GLU A 83 8.42 5.66 -22.17
CA GLU A 83 8.19 6.79 -21.27
C GLU A 83 7.34 6.39 -20.07
N ASN A 84 6.48 5.38 -20.24
CA ASN A 84 5.58 4.92 -19.20
C ASN A 84 5.87 3.48 -18.76
N VAL A 85 5.53 3.18 -17.51
CA VAL A 85 5.53 1.84 -16.97
C VAL A 85 4.09 1.39 -16.79
N MET A 86 3.73 0.31 -17.49
CA MET A 86 2.45 -0.36 -17.33
C MET A 86 2.54 -1.23 -16.07
N VAL A 87 1.77 -0.86 -15.06
CA VAL A 87 1.67 -1.59 -13.79
C VAL A 87 0.40 -2.42 -13.80
N THR A 88 0.56 -3.73 -13.58
CA THR A 88 -0.58 -4.63 -13.38
C THR A 88 -0.88 -4.76 -11.90
N LEU A 89 -2.10 -4.45 -11.50
CA LEU A 89 -2.60 -4.58 -10.15
C LEU A 89 -3.52 -5.80 -10.08
N GLU A 90 -3.40 -6.58 -9.01
CA GLU A 90 -4.27 -7.70 -8.71
C GLU A 90 -5.19 -7.33 -7.55
N ILE A 91 -6.49 -7.28 -7.80
CA ILE A 91 -7.53 -6.85 -6.86
C ILE A 91 -8.34 -8.06 -6.43
N GLU A 92 -8.68 -8.11 -5.15
CA GLU A 92 -9.57 -9.14 -4.61
C GLU A 92 -10.99 -8.94 -5.13
N GLY A 93 -11.65 -9.99 -5.62
CA GLY A 93 -12.97 -9.91 -6.24
C GLY A 93 -14.09 -9.42 -5.32
N GLN A 94 -13.85 -9.35 -4.01
CA GLN A 94 -14.78 -8.77 -3.04
C GLN A 94 -14.84 -7.24 -3.10
N TRP A 95 -13.84 -6.59 -3.70
CA TRP A 95 -13.72 -5.14 -3.78
C TRP A 95 -13.95 -4.66 -5.22
N PRO A 96 -15.18 -4.26 -5.57
CA PRO A 96 -15.44 -3.67 -6.87
C PRO A 96 -14.89 -2.23 -6.92
N ILE A 97 -14.15 -1.90 -7.98
CA ILE A 97 -13.64 -0.55 -8.20
C ILE A 97 -14.67 0.27 -9.00
N PRO A 98 -15.07 1.47 -8.52
CA PRO A 98 -16.03 2.31 -9.25
C PRO A 98 -15.50 2.80 -10.61
N GLU A 99 -16.41 3.07 -11.54
CA GLU A 99 -16.07 3.71 -12.81
C GLU A 99 -15.52 5.14 -12.61
N GLY A 100 -14.54 5.50 -13.44
CA GLY A 100 -13.83 6.78 -13.33
C GLY A 100 -12.84 6.84 -12.16
N SER A 101 -12.54 5.70 -11.52
CA SER A 101 -11.47 5.63 -10.53
C SER A 101 -10.11 5.84 -11.18
N LEU A 102 -9.19 6.39 -10.40
CA LEU A 102 -7.80 6.63 -10.80
C LEU A 102 -6.87 5.90 -9.84
N ALA A 103 -5.73 5.44 -10.35
CA ALA A 103 -4.69 4.84 -9.55
C ALA A 103 -3.59 5.88 -9.34
N GLN A 104 -3.13 6.03 -8.11
CA GLN A 104 -2.02 6.92 -7.78
C GLN A 104 -0.96 6.21 -6.95
N VAL A 105 0.30 6.48 -7.24
CA VAL A 105 1.41 5.99 -6.41
C VAL A 105 1.61 6.98 -5.29
N VAL A 106 1.47 6.51 -4.05
CA VAL A 106 1.58 7.33 -2.84
C VAL A 106 2.45 6.67 -1.79
N THR A 107 3.05 7.49 -0.94
CA THR A 107 3.81 7.05 0.22
C THR A 107 3.09 7.53 1.48
N LEU A 108 2.66 6.62 2.34
CA LEU A 108 1.88 6.94 3.55
C LEU A 108 2.71 7.65 4.63
N GLY A 109 4.03 7.47 4.61
CA GLY A 109 4.96 8.07 5.56
C GLY A 109 6.31 8.35 4.92
N LEU A 110 7.17 9.10 5.61
CA LEU A 110 8.49 9.49 5.08
C LEU A 110 9.43 8.31 4.82
N MET A 111 9.28 7.22 5.58
CA MET A 111 10.12 6.02 5.48
C MET A 111 9.34 4.80 4.98
N ASP A 112 8.05 4.99 4.66
CA ASP A 112 7.22 3.88 4.19
C ASP A 112 7.56 3.56 2.73
N PRO A 113 7.44 2.30 2.31
CA PRO A 113 7.55 1.96 0.91
C PRO A 113 6.40 2.62 0.12
N LYS A 114 6.63 2.90 -1.17
CA LYS A 114 5.56 3.39 -2.04
C LYS A 114 4.48 2.31 -2.19
N THR A 115 3.24 2.75 -2.20
CA THR A 115 2.04 1.92 -2.36
C THR A 115 1.19 2.48 -3.48
N VAL A 116 0.21 1.70 -3.95
CA VAL A 116 -0.78 2.19 -4.92
C VAL A 116 -2.08 2.48 -4.19
N GLU A 117 -2.59 3.68 -4.33
CA GLU A 117 -3.91 4.06 -3.88
C GLU A 117 -4.86 4.18 -5.07
N VAL A 118 -6.00 3.50 -4.98
CA VAL A 118 -7.11 3.64 -5.91
C VAL A 118 -8.07 4.67 -5.33
N VAL A 119 -8.20 5.80 -6.01
CA VAL A 119 -9.14 6.87 -5.65
C VAL A 119 -10.46 6.60 -6.38
N PRO A 120 -11.56 6.35 -5.65
CA PRO A 120 -12.86 6.04 -6.23
C PRO A 120 -13.41 7.16 -7.10
N GLY A 121 -13.82 6.82 -8.32
CA GLY A 121 -14.48 7.75 -9.24
C GLY A 121 -15.97 7.97 -8.92
N PRO A 122 -16.59 9.00 -9.52
CA PRO A 122 -18.01 9.31 -9.35
C PRO A 122 -18.94 8.45 -10.21
N GLY A 123 -18.42 7.53 -11.02
CA GLY A 123 -19.20 6.74 -11.97
C GLY A 123 -20.20 5.81 -11.28
N PRO A 124 -21.40 5.61 -11.86
CA PRO A 124 -22.45 4.77 -11.26
C PRO A 124 -22.16 3.27 -11.39
N GLY A 125 -21.20 2.88 -12.25
CA GLY A 125 -20.81 1.51 -12.50
C GLY A 125 -19.53 1.08 -11.78
N THR A 126 -19.12 -0.16 -12.04
CA THR A 126 -17.87 -0.75 -11.56
C THR A 126 -17.05 -1.24 -12.74
N ILE A 127 -15.75 -1.02 -12.72
CA ILE A 127 -14.86 -1.51 -13.77
C ILE A 127 -14.71 -3.04 -13.68
N GLY A 128 -14.70 -3.70 -14.83
CA GLY A 128 -14.45 -5.14 -14.92
C GLY A 128 -12.96 -5.49 -14.90
N GLY A 129 -12.65 -6.77 -14.70
CA GLY A 129 -11.30 -7.28 -14.85
C GLY A 129 -10.76 -7.05 -16.27
N GLY A 130 -9.51 -6.61 -16.36
CA GLY A 130 -8.82 -6.23 -17.60
C GLY A 130 -8.98 -4.75 -17.98
N ALA A 131 -9.71 -3.96 -17.19
CA ALA A 131 -9.81 -2.51 -17.41
C ALA A 131 -8.47 -1.81 -17.10
N SER A 132 -8.19 -0.76 -17.88
CA SER A 132 -7.09 0.17 -17.61
C SER A 132 -7.59 1.38 -16.84
N LEU A 133 -6.89 1.78 -15.78
CA LEU A 133 -7.15 3.00 -15.03
C LEU A 133 -6.13 4.07 -15.41
N PRO A 134 -6.52 5.36 -15.40
CA PRO A 134 -5.57 6.45 -15.43
C PRO A 134 -4.65 6.36 -14.21
N GLY A 135 -3.35 6.32 -14.47
CA GLY A 135 -2.31 6.33 -13.44
C GLY A 135 -1.73 7.73 -13.26
N ILE A 136 -1.56 8.16 -12.01
CA ILE A 136 -0.89 9.43 -11.70
C ILE A 136 0.18 9.15 -10.64
N ALA A 137 1.44 9.46 -10.93
CA ALA A 137 2.45 9.53 -9.88
C ALA A 137 2.26 10.84 -9.09
N VAL A 138 1.79 10.74 -7.85
CA VAL A 138 1.78 11.90 -6.96
C VAL A 138 3.22 12.10 -6.49
N LYS A 139 3.87 13.15 -6.97
CA LYS A 139 5.21 13.52 -6.54
C LYS A 139 5.18 13.85 -5.05
N GLY A 140 5.89 13.08 -4.24
CA GLY A 140 6.08 13.43 -2.84
C GLY A 140 6.91 14.72 -2.71
N LEU A 141 6.80 15.40 -1.57
CA LEU A 141 7.59 16.61 -1.29
C LEU A 141 9.12 16.35 -1.45
N LEU A 142 9.57 15.14 -1.12
CA LEU A 142 10.97 14.72 -1.27
C LEU A 142 11.33 14.30 -2.71
N ASP A 143 10.35 13.93 -3.53
CA ASP A 143 10.57 13.57 -4.94
C ASP A 143 10.76 14.85 -5.79
N ASP A 144 10.31 16.00 -5.30
CA ASP A 144 10.42 17.31 -5.94
C ASP A 144 11.50 18.19 -5.28
N THR A 145 12.75 17.74 -5.38
CA THR A 145 13.93 18.40 -4.78
C THR A 145 14.15 19.82 -5.27
N GLU A 146 13.64 20.15 -6.47
CA GLU A 146 13.66 21.48 -7.07
C GLU A 146 12.79 22.45 -6.26
N SER A 147 11.53 22.09 -6.02
CA SER A 147 10.59 22.85 -5.19
C SER A 147 11.09 23.04 -3.75
N LEU A 148 11.69 21.99 -3.15
CA LEU A 148 12.34 22.09 -1.85
C LEU A 148 13.49 23.11 -1.83
N GLY A 149 14.30 23.13 -2.90
CA GLY A 149 15.37 24.10 -3.06
C GLY A 149 14.85 25.53 -3.14
N GLU A 150 13.80 25.77 -3.90
CA GLU A 150 13.16 27.09 -4.04
C GLU A 150 12.56 27.58 -2.72
N MET A 151 11.82 26.73 -2.01
CA MET A 151 11.28 27.08 -0.69
C MET A 151 12.39 27.37 0.32
N GLY A 152 13.46 26.57 0.31
CA GLY A 152 14.63 26.81 1.15
C GLY A 152 15.28 28.16 0.87
N GLN A 153 15.48 28.50 -0.40
CA GLN A 153 16.03 29.79 -0.81
C GLN A 153 15.10 30.96 -0.45
N ALA A 154 13.79 30.82 -0.63
CA ALA A 154 12.82 31.85 -0.27
C ALA A 154 12.84 32.14 1.24
N VAL A 155 12.91 31.10 2.08
CA VAL A 155 13.04 31.25 3.53
C VAL A 155 14.36 31.92 3.89
N LEU A 156 15.47 31.51 3.26
CA LEU A 156 16.79 32.13 3.49
C LEU A 156 16.80 33.60 3.09
N ASP A 157 16.16 33.96 1.99
CA ASP A 157 16.03 35.35 1.55
C ASP A 157 15.15 36.18 2.51
N GLN A 158 14.09 35.57 3.05
CA GLN A 158 13.27 36.24 4.05
C GLN A 158 14.01 36.44 5.37
N VAL A 159 14.81 35.45 5.81
CA VAL A 159 15.66 35.54 6.99
C VAL A 159 16.77 36.59 6.77
N SER A 160 17.41 36.63 5.61
CA SER A 160 18.46 37.61 5.30
C SER A 160 17.92 39.04 5.30
N ARG A 161 16.69 39.25 4.81
CA ARG A 161 15.98 40.54 4.90
C ARG A 161 15.68 40.93 6.34
N LEU A 162 15.23 39.99 7.18
CA LEU A 162 14.99 40.25 8.60
C LEU A 162 16.28 40.55 9.38
N LEU A 163 17.39 39.92 9.00
CA LEU A 163 18.72 40.15 9.57
C LEU A 163 19.50 41.27 8.86
N SER A 164 18.84 42.05 8.00
CA SER A 164 19.48 43.21 7.37
C SER A 164 19.84 44.25 8.42
N GLU A 165 20.91 45.00 8.18
CA GLU A 165 21.38 46.06 9.08
C GLU A 165 20.26 47.05 9.41
N GLU A 166 19.40 47.38 8.44
CA GLU A 166 18.23 48.25 8.62
C GLU A 166 17.23 47.70 9.64
N ASN A 167 16.89 46.41 9.55
CA ASN A 167 15.99 45.78 10.52
C ASN A 167 16.64 45.57 11.88
N LEU A 168 17.95 45.26 11.93
CA LEU A 168 18.70 45.10 13.17
C LEU A 168 18.83 46.44 13.91
N GLU A 169 19.02 47.54 13.20
CA GLU A 169 19.09 48.88 13.75
C GLU A 169 17.71 49.35 14.23
N ALA A 170 16.65 49.08 13.47
CA ALA A 170 15.27 49.36 13.89
C ALA A 170 14.87 48.59 15.17
N ILE A 171 15.27 47.32 15.28
CA ILE A 171 15.05 46.50 16.48
C ILE A 171 15.90 46.99 17.65
N GLY A 172 17.18 47.31 17.41
CA GLY A 172 18.10 47.85 18.41
C GLY A 172 17.61 49.17 19.01
N GLY A 173 17.18 50.11 18.15
CA GLY A 173 16.63 51.39 18.57
C GLY A 173 15.31 51.26 19.34
N SER A 174 14.47 50.28 19.00
CA SER A 174 13.24 49.98 19.75
C SER A 174 13.54 49.44 21.15
N ALA A 175 14.54 48.57 21.29
CA ALA A 175 14.98 48.03 22.57
C ALA A 175 15.62 49.12 23.46
N GLU A 176 16.40 50.03 22.88
CA GLU A 176 16.99 51.16 23.58
C GLU A 176 15.91 52.15 24.08
N GLY A 177 14.88 52.42 23.26
CA GLY A 177 13.73 53.23 23.64
C GLY A 177 12.93 52.63 24.81
N LEU A 178 12.70 51.31 24.79
CA LEU A 178 12.03 50.61 25.90
C LEU A 178 12.86 50.64 27.19
N ASN A 179 14.17 50.46 27.10
CA ASN A 179 15.06 50.52 28.27
C ASN A 179 15.06 51.92 28.92
N LYS A 180 14.96 52.96 28.09
CA LYS A 180 14.85 54.35 28.56
C LYS A 180 13.56 54.59 29.34
N LEU A 181 12.43 54.10 28.82
CA LEU A 181 11.12 54.24 29.45
C LEU A 181 10.98 53.45 30.75
N VAL A 182 11.59 52.25 30.82
CA VAL A 182 11.60 51.43 32.03
C VAL A 182 12.58 51.98 33.08
N GLY A 183 13.66 52.64 32.67
CA GLY A 183 14.64 53.24 33.59
C GLY A 183 14.24 54.60 34.19
N GLU A 184 13.23 55.28 33.64
CA GLU A 184 12.68 56.54 34.17
C GLU A 184 11.50 56.34 35.15
N LEU A 185 11.06 55.10 35.38
CA LEU A 185 10.06 54.71 36.38
C LEU A 185 10.74 54.25 37.69
#